data_AF-A0A8C6CQ38-F1
#
_entry.id   AF-A0A8C6CQ38-F1
#
_cell.length_a   1.000
_cell.length_b   1.000
_cell.length_c   1.000
_cell.angle_alpha   90.00
_cell.angle_beta   90.00
_cell.angle_gamma   90.00
#
_symmetry.space_group_name_H-M   'P 1'
#
loop_
_entity.id
_entity.type
_entity.pdbx_description
1 polymer ?
#
loop_
_entity_poly.entity_id
_entity_poly.type
_entity_poly.pdbx_seq_one_letter_code
_entity_poly.pdbx_strand_id
1 'polypeptide(L)'
;MSLLAPWACVLVGCIFVSSAEVFSLSDRYPPLWNESPGQFSDYSVENGKYIIDPWVFPKRMGMYKILLNKTASYFEKFAPDNKQNLLWGLPLQHGWQYTTGRLVDPTRTTDCGYESGDHLCISVDSWWADMNYFLCALPFLAAVDSGLMGIPSDQVLLLPPPKDQTKFCLSVSSCQSSFPSTMRKWNAFYKYSCLKNPMDRGAWQATVYGVAKSWTQLGNYHFHFLSFSFHDIKALHVIYIL
;
A
#
# COMPACT_ATOMS: atom_id res chain seq x y z
N MET A 1 -51.69 -39.31 -27.82
CA MET A 1 -52.19 -38.05 -28.40
C MET A 1 -51.55 -36.91 -27.63
N SER A 2 -50.52 -36.31 -28.24
CA SER A 2 -50.42 -34.86 -28.58
C SER A 2 -49.84 -34.02 -27.43
N LEU A 3 -48.52 -33.81 -27.42
CA LEU A 3 -47.80 -32.68 -28.07
C LEU A 3 -48.13 -31.33 -27.43
N LEU A 4 -47.13 -30.70 -26.81
CA LEU A 4 -46.77 -29.27 -26.96
C LEU A 4 -45.48 -28.99 -26.15
N ALA A 5 -44.35 -28.83 -26.85
CA ALA A 5 -43.33 -27.83 -26.50
C ALA A 5 -43.52 -26.66 -27.52
N PRO A 6 -42.94 -25.44 -27.40
CA PRO A 6 -41.75 -25.07 -26.61
C PRO A 6 -41.71 -23.57 -26.13
N TRP A 7 -40.55 -23.12 -25.61
CA TRP A 7 -40.05 -21.71 -25.53
C TRP A 7 -40.44 -20.81 -24.33
N ALA A 8 -39.44 -20.50 -23.49
CA ALA A 8 -38.79 -19.18 -23.45
C ALA A 8 -37.69 -19.17 -22.37
N CYS A 9 -36.44 -19.47 -22.75
CA CYS A 9 -35.29 -19.10 -21.93
C CYS A 9 -35.04 -17.61 -22.11
N VAL A 10 -35.42 -16.79 -21.13
CA VAL A 10 -35.03 -15.38 -21.10
C VAL A 10 -33.59 -15.31 -20.61
N LEU A 11 -32.64 -15.22 -21.55
CA LEU A 11 -31.27 -14.81 -21.25
C LEU A 11 -31.27 -13.28 -21.10
N VAL A 12 -31.39 -12.78 -19.86
CA VAL A 12 -31.04 -11.39 -19.55
C VAL A 12 -29.51 -11.32 -19.53
N GLY A 13 -28.92 -11.04 -20.69
CA GLY A 13 -27.51 -10.68 -20.77
C GLY A 13 -27.34 -9.25 -20.26
N CYS A 14 -26.78 -9.09 -19.06
CA CYS A 14 -26.25 -7.79 -18.62
C CYS A 14 -25.07 -7.43 -19.52
N ILE A 15 -25.31 -6.56 -20.51
CA ILE A 15 -24.22 -5.91 -21.24
C ILE A 15 -23.63 -4.86 -20.30
N PHE A 16 -22.57 -5.23 -19.59
CA PHE A 16 -21.71 -4.24 -18.96
C PHE A 16 -20.93 -3.55 -20.08
N VAL A 17 -21.41 -2.39 -20.53
CA VAL A 17 -20.59 -1.47 -21.31
C VAL A 17 -19.55 -0.92 -20.34
N SER A 18 -18.35 -1.49 -20.35
CA SER A 18 -17.19 -0.84 -19.76
C SER A 18 -16.86 0.36 -20.63
N SER A 19 -17.28 1.55 -20.22
CA SER A 19 -16.74 2.79 -20.75
C SER A 19 -15.25 2.82 -20.43
N ALA A 20 -14.41 2.65 -21.46
CA ALA A 20 -13.01 2.99 -21.37
C ALA A 20 -12.95 4.52 -21.29
N GLU A 21 -12.95 5.06 -20.07
CA GLU A 21 -12.62 6.46 -19.85
C GLU A 21 -11.23 6.74 -20.42
N VAL A 22 -11.12 7.85 -21.15
CA VAL A 22 -9.85 8.35 -21.67
C VAL A 22 -9.06 8.83 -20.47
N PHE A 23 -8.21 7.96 -19.92
CA PHE A 23 -7.30 8.29 -18.82
C PHE A 23 -6.39 9.45 -19.27
N SER A 24 -6.59 10.61 -18.65
CA SER A 24 -5.68 11.74 -18.74
C SER A 24 -4.31 11.33 -18.19
N LEU A 25 -3.25 12.04 -18.59
CA LEU A 25 -1.89 11.75 -18.11
C LEU A 25 -1.78 11.82 -16.57
N SER A 26 -2.65 12.62 -15.93
CA SER A 26 -2.84 12.71 -14.47
C SER A 26 -3.46 11.48 -13.84
N ASP A 27 -4.22 10.66 -14.58
CA ASP A 27 -4.85 9.46 -14.03
C ASP A 27 -3.89 8.26 -13.94
N ARG A 28 -2.67 8.40 -14.47
CA ARG A 28 -1.64 7.34 -14.40
C ARG A 28 -0.91 7.28 -13.07
N TYR A 29 -0.92 8.36 -12.31
CA TYR A 29 -0.16 8.45 -11.08
C TYR A 29 -1.08 8.76 -9.90
N PRO A 30 -0.73 8.30 -8.68
CA PRO A 30 -1.43 8.70 -7.48
C PRO A 30 -1.48 10.22 -7.32
N PRO A 31 -2.43 10.75 -6.52
CA PRO A 31 -2.46 12.15 -6.15
C PRO A 31 -1.12 12.62 -5.59
N LEU A 32 -0.77 13.87 -5.90
CA LEU A 32 0.43 14.55 -5.41
C LEU A 32 1.75 13.80 -5.73
N TRP A 33 1.76 12.98 -6.79
CA TRP A 33 2.93 12.17 -7.15
C TRP A 33 4.17 13.01 -7.48
N ASN A 34 4.00 14.16 -8.14
CA ASN A 34 5.13 15.00 -8.55
C ASN A 34 5.70 15.78 -7.36
N GLU A 35 4.82 16.19 -6.44
CA GLU A 35 5.10 16.90 -5.21
C GLU A 35 5.73 15.99 -4.14
N SER A 36 5.52 14.68 -4.28
CA SER A 36 6.08 13.68 -3.37
C SER A 36 7.58 13.47 -3.59
N PRO A 37 8.39 13.34 -2.52
CA PRO A 37 9.82 13.03 -2.57
C PRO A 37 10.16 11.88 -3.53
N GLY A 38 11.14 12.08 -4.40
CA GLY A 38 11.63 11.09 -5.36
C GLY A 38 12.92 10.39 -4.93
N GLN A 39 13.63 10.95 -3.96
CA GLN A 39 14.92 10.46 -3.44
C GLN A 39 15.12 10.84 -1.97
N PHE A 40 16.11 10.23 -1.30
CA PHE A 40 16.33 10.45 0.14
C PHE A 40 16.70 11.89 0.50
N SER A 41 17.49 12.56 -0.34
CA SER A 41 17.89 13.96 -0.15
C SER A 41 16.74 14.97 -0.22
N ASP A 42 15.54 14.54 -0.66
CA ASP A 42 14.35 15.39 -0.63
C ASP A 42 13.71 15.43 0.78
N TYR A 43 14.12 14.55 1.69
CA TYR A 43 13.72 14.58 3.11
C TYR A 43 14.71 15.39 3.95
N SER A 44 14.24 15.84 5.12
CA SER A 44 15.11 16.47 6.11
C SER A 44 16.11 15.47 6.69
N VAL A 45 17.28 15.98 7.08
CA VAL A 45 18.33 15.18 7.73
C VAL A 45 18.57 15.74 9.12
N GLU A 46 18.47 14.87 10.13
CA GLU A 46 18.76 15.20 11.52
C GLU A 46 19.72 14.15 12.10
N ASN A 47 20.80 14.60 12.74
CA ASN A 47 21.83 13.72 13.32
C ASN A 47 22.35 12.65 12.32
N GLY A 48 22.47 13.03 11.04
CA GLY A 48 22.92 12.14 9.96
C GLY A 48 21.89 11.10 9.50
N LYS A 49 20.62 11.22 9.90
CA LYS A 49 19.52 10.33 9.50
C LYS A 49 18.48 11.09 8.67
N TYR A 50 17.98 10.46 7.62
CA TYR A 50 16.81 10.92 6.89
C TYR A 50 15.57 10.75 7.77
N ILE A 51 14.88 11.86 8.01
CA ILE A 51 13.66 11.93 8.82
C ILE A 51 12.46 11.95 7.88
N ILE A 52 11.62 10.93 8.00
CA ILE A 52 10.41 10.80 7.19
C ILE A 52 9.22 10.84 8.14
N ASP A 53 8.28 11.73 7.88
CA ASP A 53 7.01 11.74 8.60
C ASP A 53 5.95 11.02 7.76
N PRO A 54 5.66 9.73 8.05
CA PRO A 54 4.68 8.99 7.29
C PRO A 54 3.25 9.42 7.60
N TRP A 55 3.00 10.34 8.54
CA TRP A 55 1.65 10.85 8.83
C TRP A 55 1.31 12.09 7.98
N VAL A 56 2.18 12.44 7.04
CA VAL A 56 1.95 13.44 6.00
C VAL A 56 1.91 12.74 4.64
N PHE A 57 0.84 12.93 3.88
CA PHE A 57 0.55 12.13 2.68
C PHE A 57 1.68 12.15 1.62
N PRO A 58 2.20 13.30 1.16
CA PRO A 58 3.29 13.31 0.18
C PRO A 58 4.57 12.64 0.69
N LYS A 59 4.86 12.74 1.99
CA LYS A 59 6.03 12.10 2.60
C LYS A 59 5.88 10.58 2.64
N ARG A 60 4.69 10.05 2.97
CA ARG A 60 4.41 8.60 2.85
C ARG A 60 4.42 8.14 1.39
N MET A 61 3.83 8.90 0.48
CA MET A 61 3.85 8.62 -0.96
C MET A 61 5.29 8.57 -1.51
N GLY A 62 6.16 9.47 -1.05
CA GLY A 62 7.57 9.48 -1.43
C GLY A 62 8.32 8.19 -1.06
N MET A 63 7.96 7.54 0.04
CA MET A 63 8.53 6.23 0.39
C MET A 63 8.25 5.18 -0.69
N TYR A 64 7.01 5.13 -1.20
CA TYR A 64 6.64 4.24 -2.30
C TYR A 64 7.34 4.63 -3.61
N LYS A 65 7.42 5.92 -3.91
CA LYS A 65 8.09 6.43 -5.11
C LYS A 65 9.57 6.07 -5.17
N ILE A 66 10.28 6.23 -4.06
CA ILE A 66 11.68 5.81 -3.93
C ILE A 66 11.81 4.29 -4.08
N LEU A 67 10.94 3.52 -3.43
CA LEU A 67 10.96 2.06 -3.54
C LEU A 67 10.74 1.58 -4.98
N LEU A 68 9.79 2.17 -5.69
CA LEU A 68 9.53 1.89 -7.11
C LEU A 68 10.74 2.23 -7.98
N ASN A 69 11.38 3.37 -7.74
CA ASN A 69 12.57 3.79 -8.48
C ASN A 69 13.74 2.81 -8.24
N LYS A 70 14.00 2.47 -6.97
CA LYS A 70 15.09 1.55 -6.58
C LYS A 70 14.90 0.11 -7.03
N THR A 71 13.66 -0.28 -7.33
CA THR A 71 13.34 -1.62 -7.86
C THR A 71 13.15 -1.63 -9.38
N ALA A 72 13.24 -0.50 -10.07
CA ALA A 72 12.87 -0.40 -11.48
C ALA A 72 13.69 -1.34 -12.38
N SER A 73 15.00 -1.44 -12.14
CA SER A 73 15.90 -2.31 -12.91
C SER A 73 15.51 -3.79 -12.86
N TYR A 74 14.81 -4.23 -11.82
CA TYR A 74 14.31 -5.60 -11.73
C TYR A 74 13.13 -5.89 -12.67
N PHE A 75 12.43 -4.84 -13.10
CA PHE A 75 11.23 -4.93 -13.93
C PHE A 75 11.39 -4.36 -15.35
N GLU A 76 12.54 -3.75 -15.66
CA GLU A 76 12.83 -3.16 -16.98
C GLU A 76 12.59 -4.12 -18.16
N LYS A 77 12.81 -5.42 -17.96
CA LYS A 77 12.61 -6.43 -19.00
C LYS A 77 11.14 -6.72 -19.33
N PHE A 78 10.19 -6.28 -18.51
CA PHE A 78 8.76 -6.54 -18.70
C PHE A 78 8.04 -5.39 -19.40
N ALA A 79 8.44 -4.15 -19.11
CA ALA A 79 7.90 -2.97 -19.76
C ALA A 79 8.82 -1.75 -19.59
N PRO A 80 8.80 -0.82 -20.55
CA PRO A 80 9.45 0.48 -20.39
C PRO A 80 8.79 1.29 -19.26
N ASP A 81 9.50 2.31 -18.80
CA ASP A 81 9.02 3.31 -17.83
C ASP A 81 8.53 2.71 -16.50
N ASN A 82 9.08 1.56 -16.10
CA ASN A 82 8.75 0.87 -14.84
C ASN A 82 7.27 0.45 -14.73
N LYS A 83 6.50 0.41 -15.83
CA LYS A 83 5.03 0.21 -15.81
C LYS A 83 4.57 -1.14 -15.23
N GLN A 84 5.40 -2.18 -15.35
CA GLN A 84 5.10 -3.52 -14.84
C GLN A 84 5.78 -3.83 -13.50
N ASN A 85 6.14 -2.81 -12.73
CA ASN A 85 6.60 -3.01 -11.36
C ASN A 85 5.45 -3.51 -10.48
N LEU A 86 5.59 -4.71 -9.92
CA LEU A 86 4.63 -5.32 -9.01
C LEU A 86 4.25 -4.38 -7.84
N LEU A 87 5.16 -3.50 -7.42
CA LEU A 87 4.96 -2.66 -6.25
C LEU A 87 4.03 -1.46 -6.51
N TRP A 88 3.57 -1.22 -7.75
CA TRP A 88 2.64 -0.12 -8.07
C TRP A 88 1.31 -0.20 -7.31
N GLY A 89 0.87 -1.40 -6.93
CA GLY A 89 -0.37 -1.57 -6.16
C GLY A 89 -0.36 -0.79 -4.84
N LEU A 90 0.80 -0.65 -4.20
CA LEU A 90 0.93 0.03 -2.90
C LEU A 90 0.63 1.55 -2.98
N PRO A 91 1.33 2.35 -3.82
CA PRO A 91 1.04 3.78 -3.93
C PRO A 91 -0.31 4.06 -4.60
N LEU A 92 -0.79 3.21 -5.52
CA LEU A 92 -2.13 3.35 -6.11
C LEU A 92 -3.22 3.18 -5.05
N GLN A 93 -3.11 2.16 -4.21
CA GLN A 93 -4.02 1.97 -3.08
C GLN A 93 -3.96 3.15 -2.11
N HIS A 94 -2.77 3.65 -1.79
CA HIS A 94 -2.61 4.80 -0.90
C HIS A 94 -3.27 6.07 -1.47
N GLY A 95 -3.08 6.33 -2.76
CA GLY A 95 -3.73 7.45 -3.46
C GLY A 95 -5.26 7.35 -3.49
N TRP A 96 -5.80 6.14 -3.69
CA TRP A 96 -7.23 5.88 -3.58
C TRP A 96 -7.76 6.13 -2.15
N GLN A 97 -7.02 5.72 -1.12
CA GLN A 97 -7.42 5.99 0.27
C GLN A 97 -7.47 7.49 0.57
N TYR A 98 -6.51 8.26 0.03
CA TYR A 98 -6.48 9.72 0.16
C TYR A 98 -7.68 10.38 -0.52
N THR A 99 -7.87 10.13 -1.82
CA THR A 99 -8.95 10.75 -2.62
C THR A 99 -10.35 10.44 -2.12
N THR A 100 -10.52 9.30 -1.45
CA THR A 100 -11.83 8.88 -0.94
C THR A 100 -12.07 9.25 0.53
N GLY A 101 -11.17 10.05 1.14
CA GLY A 101 -11.30 10.49 2.51
C GLY A 101 -11.14 9.37 3.55
N ARG A 102 -10.53 8.23 3.17
CA ARG A 102 -10.31 7.12 4.11
C ARG A 102 -9.15 7.38 5.07
N LEU A 103 -8.29 8.34 4.79
CA LEU A 103 -7.14 8.69 5.63
C LEU A 103 -7.41 9.84 6.62
N VAL A 104 -8.59 10.47 6.55
CA VAL A 104 -8.97 11.60 7.42
C VAL A 104 -9.26 11.13 8.84
N ASP A 105 -9.39 12.06 9.78
CA ASP A 105 -9.91 11.75 11.12
C ASP A 105 -11.40 11.35 11.08
N PRO A 106 -11.75 10.07 11.32
CA PRO A 106 -13.14 9.62 11.29
C PRO A 106 -13.94 10.10 12.51
N THR A 107 -13.28 10.51 13.60
CA THR A 107 -13.91 10.96 14.83
C THR A 107 -14.43 12.39 14.72
N ARG A 108 -13.92 13.16 13.74
CA ARG A 108 -14.16 14.60 13.57
C ARG A 108 -13.80 15.44 14.81
N THR A 109 -12.88 14.94 15.63
CA THR A 109 -12.36 15.68 16.77
C THR A 109 -11.21 16.61 16.36
N THR A 110 -10.57 16.29 15.24
CA THR A 110 -9.56 17.09 14.56
C THR A 110 -9.97 17.37 13.12
N ASP A 111 -9.29 18.33 12.48
CA ASP A 111 -9.43 18.69 11.08
C ASP A 111 -8.44 17.96 10.15
N CYS A 112 -7.73 16.95 10.68
CA CYS A 112 -6.73 16.17 9.95
C CYS A 112 -7.33 15.45 8.73
N GLY A 113 -6.77 15.72 7.55
CA GLY A 113 -7.14 15.16 6.26
C GLY A 113 -8.36 15.82 5.61
N TYR A 114 -9.02 16.77 6.28
CA TYR A 114 -10.13 17.54 5.70
C TYR A 114 -9.63 18.77 4.96
N GLU A 115 -10.32 19.15 3.88
CA GLU A 115 -9.97 20.34 3.07
C GLU A 115 -9.99 21.65 3.88
N SER A 116 -10.83 21.73 4.90
CA SER A 116 -10.95 22.90 5.78
C SER A 116 -9.81 23.03 6.80
N GLY A 117 -8.94 22.02 6.91
CA GLY A 117 -7.85 21.95 7.88
C GLY A 117 -6.54 21.51 7.22
N ASP A 118 -5.78 20.68 7.91
CA ASP A 118 -4.58 20.06 7.33
C ASP A 118 -4.96 18.91 6.40
N HIS A 119 -5.23 19.24 5.13
CA HIS A 119 -5.62 18.27 4.11
C HIS A 119 -4.55 17.21 3.79
N LEU A 120 -3.27 17.43 4.16
CA LEU A 120 -2.18 16.48 3.93
C LEU A 120 -1.97 15.52 5.10
N CYS A 121 -2.58 15.82 6.26
CA CYS A 121 -2.52 14.99 7.44
C CYS A 121 -3.20 13.63 7.20
N ILE A 122 -2.53 12.57 7.64
CA ILE A 122 -3.07 11.22 7.73
C ILE A 122 -3.39 10.97 9.20
N SER A 123 -4.65 10.70 9.51
CA SER A 123 -5.08 10.51 10.89
C SER A 123 -4.73 9.11 11.39
N VAL A 124 -4.12 9.04 12.58
CA VAL A 124 -3.89 7.79 13.31
C VAL A 124 -5.18 7.18 13.86
N ASP A 125 -6.28 7.93 13.89
CA ASP A 125 -7.61 7.37 14.19
C ASP A 125 -8.24 6.64 13.01
N SER A 126 -7.68 6.80 11.81
CA SER A 126 -8.14 6.05 10.65
C SER A 126 -7.60 4.63 10.67
N TRP A 127 -8.52 3.66 10.73
CA TRP A 127 -8.19 2.25 10.54
C TRP A 127 -7.47 1.98 9.22
N TRP A 128 -7.83 2.70 8.14
CA TRP A 128 -7.17 2.56 6.84
C TRP A 128 -5.74 3.09 6.86
N ALA A 129 -5.50 4.20 7.57
CA ALA A 129 -4.18 4.79 7.73
C ALA A 129 -3.23 3.86 8.50
N ASP A 130 -3.73 3.23 9.56
CA ASP A 130 -2.99 2.28 10.38
C ASP A 130 -2.57 1.04 9.60
N MET A 131 -3.50 0.44 8.87
CA MET A 131 -3.21 -0.71 8.00
C MET A 131 -2.22 -0.34 6.90
N ASN A 132 -2.44 0.81 6.26
CA ASN A 132 -1.56 1.29 5.20
C ASN A 132 -0.15 1.59 5.71
N TYR A 133 0.01 2.06 6.97
CA TYR A 133 1.31 2.30 7.57
C TYR A 133 2.21 1.06 7.45
N PHE A 134 1.72 -0.12 7.83
CA PHE A 134 2.51 -1.35 7.76
C PHE A 134 2.77 -1.82 6.33
N LEU A 135 1.85 -1.54 5.40
CA LEU A 135 2.05 -1.77 3.96
C LEU A 135 3.07 -0.79 3.34
N CYS A 136 3.41 0.30 4.03
CA CYS A 136 4.44 1.25 3.62
C CYS A 136 5.78 0.99 4.34
N ALA A 137 5.78 1.09 5.68
CA ALA A 137 6.97 1.11 6.51
C ALA A 137 7.75 -0.22 6.44
N LEU A 138 7.06 -1.37 6.51
CA LEU A 138 7.73 -2.68 6.50
C LEU A 138 8.46 -2.95 5.18
N PRO A 139 7.84 -2.87 3.98
CA PRO A 139 8.57 -3.08 2.73
C PRO A 139 9.66 -2.02 2.51
N PHE A 140 9.45 -0.77 2.90
CA PHE A 140 10.43 0.30 2.73
C PHE A 140 11.67 0.09 3.61
N LEU A 141 11.48 -0.13 4.92
CA LEU A 141 12.59 -0.35 5.85
C LEU A 141 13.28 -1.70 5.61
N ALA A 142 12.56 -2.72 5.12
CA ALA A 142 13.19 -3.96 4.68
C ALA A 142 14.07 -3.77 3.42
N ALA A 143 13.69 -2.86 2.52
CA ALA A 143 14.55 -2.49 1.38
C ALA A 143 15.82 -1.76 1.85
N VAL A 144 15.70 -0.86 2.83
CA VAL A 144 16.86 -0.23 3.49
C VAL A 144 17.78 -1.30 4.10
N ASP A 145 17.21 -2.18 4.93
CA ASP A 145 17.93 -3.29 5.60
C ASP A 145 18.56 -4.31 4.62
N SER A 146 17.97 -4.47 3.43
CA SER A 146 18.52 -5.36 2.41
C SER A 146 19.76 -4.80 1.73
N GLY A 147 20.04 -3.51 1.89
CA GLY A 147 21.07 -2.76 1.16
C GLY A 147 20.60 -2.21 -0.20
N LEU A 148 19.38 -2.53 -0.64
CA LEU A 148 18.81 -2.07 -1.92
C LEU A 148 18.82 -0.54 -2.06
N MET A 149 18.58 0.16 -0.96
CA MET A 149 18.49 1.63 -0.97
C MET A 149 19.86 2.31 -1.12
N GLY A 150 20.97 1.58 -0.90
CA GLY A 150 22.33 2.11 -0.97
C GLY A 150 22.71 3.02 0.20
N ILE A 151 22.00 2.90 1.33
CA ILE A 151 22.27 3.63 2.57
C ILE A 151 22.37 2.64 3.75
N PRO A 152 23.14 2.96 4.81
CA PRO A 152 23.15 2.20 6.06
C PRO A 152 21.77 2.05 6.70
N SER A 153 21.55 0.95 7.43
CA SER A 153 20.25 0.60 8.00
C SER A 153 19.77 1.48 9.15
N ASP A 154 20.69 2.23 9.77
CA ASP A 154 20.43 3.16 10.87
C ASP A 154 20.21 4.60 10.40
N GLN A 155 20.30 4.88 9.10
CA GLN A 155 20.14 6.22 8.51
C GLN A 155 18.71 6.64 8.19
N VAL A 156 17.71 5.81 8.50
CA VAL A 156 16.29 6.18 8.30
C VAL A 156 15.55 6.11 9.63
N LEU A 157 14.84 7.19 9.95
CA LEU A 157 13.92 7.26 11.08
C LEU A 157 12.55 7.77 10.61
N LEU A 158 11.51 7.02 10.92
CA LEU A 158 10.13 7.42 10.72
C LEU A 158 9.64 8.17 11.97
N LEU A 159 8.98 9.31 11.81
CA LEU A 159 8.37 10.01 12.93
C LEU A 159 7.13 9.26 13.42
N PRO A 160 6.92 9.18 14.75
CA PRO A 160 5.71 8.61 15.30
C PRO A 160 4.50 9.52 15.04
N PRO A 161 3.27 8.97 15.07
CA PRO A 161 2.07 9.80 15.11
C PRO A 161 2.00 10.61 16.42
N PRO A 162 1.16 11.65 16.51
CA PRO A 162 0.99 12.43 17.75
C PRO A 162 0.54 11.59 18.95
N LYS A 163 -0.21 10.51 18.72
CA LYS A 163 -0.68 9.54 19.73
C LYS A 163 -0.41 8.11 19.27
N ASP A 164 -0.57 7.12 20.16
CA ASP A 164 -0.35 5.69 19.87
C ASP A 164 1.07 5.37 19.35
N GLN A 165 2.06 6.13 19.80
CA GLN A 165 3.44 6.07 19.30
C GLN A 165 4.08 4.67 19.39
N THR A 166 3.68 3.87 20.39
CA THR A 166 4.21 2.52 20.64
C THR A 166 3.61 1.45 19.74
N LYS A 167 2.53 1.77 19.00
CA LYS A 167 1.86 0.84 18.08
C LYS A 167 2.68 0.59 16.81
N PHE A 168 3.52 1.54 16.43
CA PHE A 168 4.24 1.54 15.17
C PHE A 168 5.73 1.30 15.36
N CYS A 169 6.34 0.55 14.45
CA CYS A 169 7.79 0.46 14.36
C CYS A 169 8.32 1.61 13.48
N LEU A 170 9.40 2.26 13.91
CA LEU A 170 9.85 3.56 13.38
C LEU A 170 11.23 3.52 12.71
N SER A 171 11.94 2.41 12.85
CA SER A 171 13.31 2.22 12.34
C SER A 171 13.50 0.76 11.93
N VAL A 172 14.56 0.48 11.18
CA VAL A 172 14.90 -0.90 10.79
C VAL A 172 14.96 -1.82 12.00
N SER A 173 15.69 -1.42 13.06
CA SER A 173 15.85 -2.22 14.27
C SER A 173 14.52 -2.47 14.97
N SER A 174 13.71 -1.43 15.19
CA SER A 174 12.39 -1.59 15.82
C SER A 174 11.44 -2.47 15.00
N CYS A 175 11.45 -2.36 13.66
CA CYS A 175 10.61 -3.20 12.80
C CYS A 175 11.10 -4.64 12.74
N GLN A 176 12.40 -4.88 12.80
CA GLN A 176 12.96 -6.23 12.94
C GLN A 176 12.58 -6.86 14.28
N SER A 177 12.59 -6.10 15.38
CA SER A 177 12.18 -6.60 16.69
C SER A 177 10.69 -6.93 16.75
N SER A 178 9.81 -6.04 16.26
CA SER A 178 8.37 -6.23 16.33
C SER A 178 7.82 -7.17 15.25
N PHE A 179 8.40 -7.18 14.05
CA PHE A 179 7.91 -7.93 12.89
C PHE A 179 9.02 -8.74 12.18
N PRO A 180 9.81 -9.57 12.90
CA PRO A 180 11.03 -10.21 12.37
C PRO A 180 10.77 -11.08 11.14
N SER A 181 9.69 -11.85 11.17
CA SER A 181 9.32 -12.74 10.05
C SER A 181 8.92 -11.94 8.80
N THR A 182 8.20 -10.83 8.96
CA THR A 182 7.74 -10.00 7.83
C THR A 182 8.92 -9.25 7.20
N MET A 183 9.77 -8.66 8.03
CA MET A 183 11.02 -8.01 7.58
C MET A 183 11.91 -8.99 6.82
N ARG A 184 12.09 -10.22 7.32
CA ARG A 184 12.90 -11.26 6.64
C ARG A 184 12.34 -11.64 5.27
N LYS A 185 11.01 -11.77 5.12
CA LYS A 185 10.37 -12.10 3.84
C LYS A 185 10.57 -10.98 2.81
N TRP A 186 10.37 -9.72 3.20
CA TRP A 186 10.64 -8.58 2.32
C TRP A 186 12.13 -8.46 1.96
N ASN A 187 13.02 -8.60 2.94
CA ASN A 187 14.47 -8.58 2.71
C ASN A 187 14.88 -9.69 1.72
N ALA A 188 14.30 -10.89 1.87
CA ALA A 188 14.53 -11.98 0.94
C ALA A 188 14.00 -11.68 -0.47
N PHE A 189 12.82 -11.06 -0.59
CA PHE A 189 12.28 -10.61 -1.87
C PHE A 189 13.25 -9.67 -2.61
N TYR A 190 13.87 -8.72 -1.89
CA TYR A 190 14.83 -7.78 -2.49
C TYR A 190 16.20 -8.41 -2.81
N LYS A 191 16.72 -9.30 -1.95
CA LYS A 191 18.04 -9.93 -2.16
C LYS A 191 18.04 -11.04 -3.19
N TYR A 192 17.05 -11.94 -3.13
CA TYR A 192 17.14 -13.23 -3.81
C TYR A 192 16.60 -13.26 -5.23
N SER A 193 16.19 -12.11 -5.79
CA SER A 193 15.72 -12.11 -7.16
C SER A 193 14.58 -13.11 -7.40
N CYS A 194 13.50 -13.07 -6.60
CA CYS A 194 12.18 -13.47 -7.11
C CYS A 194 11.81 -12.68 -8.39
N LEU A 195 12.62 -11.71 -8.82
CA LEU A 195 12.49 -10.91 -10.03
C LEU A 195 13.45 -11.34 -11.17
N LYS A 196 14.40 -12.26 -10.91
CA LYS A 196 15.15 -12.92 -12.01
C LYS A 196 14.21 -13.83 -12.81
N ASN A 197 13.17 -14.39 -12.20
CA ASN A 197 12.00 -15.01 -12.83
C ASN A 197 10.72 -14.66 -12.01
N PRO A 198 9.99 -13.58 -12.32
CA PRO A 198 8.85 -13.09 -11.52
C PRO A 198 7.55 -13.87 -11.64
N MET A 199 7.55 -14.93 -12.43
CA MET A 199 6.48 -15.93 -12.42
C MET A 199 6.78 -17.03 -11.40
N ASP A 200 7.19 -16.66 -10.18
CA ASP A 200 7.28 -17.64 -9.09
C ASP A 200 6.54 -17.16 -7.85
N ARG A 201 5.78 -18.09 -7.28
CA ARG A 201 4.68 -17.93 -6.30
C ARG A 201 5.02 -17.14 -5.02
N GLY A 202 6.28 -16.81 -4.79
CA GLY A 202 6.79 -16.21 -3.56
C GLY A 202 6.44 -14.73 -3.36
N ALA A 203 6.36 -13.92 -4.42
CA ALA A 203 6.04 -12.50 -4.30
C ALA A 203 4.56 -12.28 -3.90
N TRP A 204 3.66 -13.06 -4.48
CA TRP A 204 2.26 -13.16 -4.06
C TRP A 204 2.13 -13.53 -2.59
N GLN A 205 2.89 -14.55 -2.16
CA GLN A 205 2.86 -14.96 -0.76
C GLN A 205 3.38 -13.88 0.17
N ALA A 206 4.39 -13.08 -0.17
CA ALA A 206 4.88 -12.02 0.72
C ALA A 206 3.83 -10.92 0.97
N THR A 207 3.16 -10.44 -0.09
CA THR A 207 2.10 -9.44 0.01
C THR A 207 0.86 -10.02 0.71
N VAL A 208 0.43 -11.23 0.33
CA VAL A 208 -0.72 -11.89 0.96
C VAL A 208 -0.44 -12.28 2.42
N TYR A 209 0.76 -12.74 2.78
CA TYR A 209 1.13 -13.01 4.17
C TYR A 209 1.31 -11.73 5.00
N GLY A 210 1.81 -10.65 4.40
CA GLY A 210 1.92 -9.35 5.07
C GLY A 210 0.54 -8.82 5.45
N VAL A 211 -0.40 -8.89 4.50
CA VAL A 211 -1.82 -8.58 4.70
C VAL A 211 -2.41 -9.54 5.75
N ALA A 212 -2.33 -10.86 5.56
CA ALA A 212 -2.93 -11.86 6.46
C ALA A 212 -2.38 -11.79 7.90
N LYS A 213 -1.09 -11.48 8.09
CA LYS A 213 -0.51 -11.33 9.43
C LYS A 213 -0.95 -10.02 10.12
N SER A 214 -1.14 -8.97 9.34
CA SER A 214 -1.74 -7.72 9.82
C SER A 214 -3.20 -7.96 10.24
N TRP A 215 -3.97 -8.76 9.49
CA TRP A 215 -5.32 -9.19 9.88
C TRP A 215 -5.36 -10.06 11.14
N THR A 216 -4.45 -11.03 11.30
CA THR A 216 -4.46 -11.92 12.49
C THR A 216 -4.00 -11.23 13.77
N GLN A 217 -3.07 -10.27 13.69
CA GLN A 217 -2.70 -9.46 14.86
C GLN A 217 -3.80 -8.48 15.28
N LEU A 218 -4.64 -8.02 14.34
CA LEU A 218 -5.79 -7.15 14.64
C LEU A 218 -7.04 -7.90 15.08
N GLY A 219 -7.19 -9.17 14.69
CA GLY A 219 -8.31 -10.03 15.09
C GLY A 219 -8.34 -10.40 16.59
N ASN A 220 -7.26 -10.17 17.34
CA ASN A 220 -7.23 -10.39 18.79
C ASN A 220 -7.88 -9.25 19.60
N TYR A 221 -8.33 -8.17 18.95
CA TYR A 221 -9.15 -7.14 19.59
C TYR A 221 -10.63 -7.44 19.30
N HIS A 222 -11.30 -7.99 20.30
CA HIS A 222 -12.69 -8.46 20.26
C HIS A 222 -13.67 -7.28 20.06
N PHE A 223 -14.17 -7.01 18.85
CA PHE A 223 -15.31 -6.09 18.66
C PHE A 223 -16.28 -6.57 17.56
N HIS A 224 -17.53 -6.78 17.99
CA HIS A 224 -18.64 -7.36 17.24
C HIS A 224 -19.37 -6.31 16.38
N PHE A 225 -19.45 -6.60 15.07
CA PHE A 225 -20.57 -6.46 14.12
C PHE A 225 -21.68 -5.39 14.32
N LEU A 226 -21.94 -4.62 13.24
CA LEU A 226 -23.26 -4.39 12.58
C LEU A 226 -23.09 -3.25 11.55
N SER A 227 -22.79 -3.53 10.28
CA SER A 227 -23.72 -3.60 9.15
C SER A 227 -22.85 -3.18 7.95
N PHE A 228 -22.76 -3.84 6.81
CA PHE A 228 -23.77 -4.44 5.96
C PHE A 228 -23.06 -5.52 5.13
N SER A 229 -23.74 -6.64 4.91
CA SER A 229 -23.34 -7.69 3.98
C SER A 229 -23.05 -7.12 2.59
N PHE A 230 -21.76 -7.03 2.26
CA PHE A 230 -21.22 -7.27 0.93
C PHE A 230 -20.34 -8.53 1.00
N HIS A 231 -20.94 -9.63 1.47
CA HIS A 231 -20.43 -10.96 1.16
C HIS A 231 -20.50 -11.12 -0.37
N ASP A 232 -19.36 -10.99 -1.06
CA ASP A 232 -18.69 -12.17 -1.65
C ASP A 232 -17.78 -11.94 -2.87
N ILE A 233 -17.65 -10.75 -3.50
CA ILE A 233 -16.97 -10.73 -4.84
C ILE A 233 -15.88 -9.67 -5.08
N LYS A 234 -15.56 -8.73 -4.17
CA LYS A 234 -14.56 -7.67 -4.49
C LYS A 234 -13.30 -7.60 -3.63
N ALA A 235 -13.26 -8.19 -2.43
CA ALA A 235 -12.03 -8.21 -1.62
C ALA A 235 -11.06 -9.33 -2.04
N LEU A 236 -11.59 -10.47 -2.52
CA LEU A 236 -10.78 -11.56 -3.10
C LEU A 236 -10.26 -11.24 -4.50
N HIS A 237 -10.93 -10.34 -5.24
CA HIS A 237 -10.50 -10.00 -6.60
C HIS A 237 -9.24 -9.13 -6.66
N VAL A 238 -8.92 -8.37 -5.61
CA VAL A 238 -7.64 -7.62 -5.54
C VAL A 238 -6.46 -8.57 -5.28
N ILE A 239 -6.72 -9.77 -4.76
CA ILE A 239 -5.71 -10.83 -4.57
C ILE A 239 -5.58 -11.72 -5.83
N TYR A 240 -6.57 -11.73 -6.73
CA TYR A 240 -6.59 -12.58 -7.92
C TYR A 240 -6.44 -11.84 -9.27
N ILE A 241 -6.54 -10.50 -9.31
CA ILE A 241 -6.32 -9.67 -10.51
C ILE A 241 -5.34 -8.53 -10.19
N LEU A 242 -4.16 -8.92 -9.75
CA LEU A 242 -2.89 -8.29 -10.13
C LEU A 242 -1.97 -9.42 -10.61
#